data_AF-A0A962M162-F1
#
_entry.id   AF-A0A962M162-F1
#
_cell.length_a   1.000
_cell.length_b   1.000
_cell.length_c   1.000
_cell.angle_alpha   90.00
_cell.angle_beta   90.00
_cell.angle_gamma   90.00
#
_symmetry.space_group_name_H-M   'P 1'
#
loop_
_entity.id
_entity.type
_entity.pdbx_description
1 polymer ?
#
loop_
_entity_poly.entity_id
_entity_poly.type
_entity_poly.pdbx_seq_one_letter_code
_entity_poly.pdbx_strand_id
1 'polypeptide(L)' 'LQRLTARGQDDNAIIDARMAEAVEEMSHYVEGDYLVVNQDFDVALAELQAIFTCQRLRTSRQQTELAQLLQDLLS' A
#
# COMPACT_ATOMS: atom_id res chain seq x y z
N LEU A 1 -11.33 -9.66 -12.83
CA LEU A 1 -12.65 -10.21 -13.20
C LEU A 1 -13.34 -10.96 -12.05
N GLN A 2 -12.71 -12.00 -11.46
CA GLN A 2 -13.36 -12.86 -10.43
C GLN A 2 -13.73 -12.15 -9.11
N ARG A 3 -13.04 -11.07 -8.71
CA ARG A 3 -13.38 -10.27 -7.51
C ARG A 3 -14.51 -9.25 -7.73
N LEU A 4 -14.77 -8.85 -8.98
CA LEU A 4 -15.85 -7.89 -9.30
C LEU A 4 -17.22 -8.57 -9.36
N THR A 5 -17.29 -9.81 -9.86
CA THR A 5 -18.53 -10.60 -9.90
C THR A 5 -19.01 -11.06 -8.52
N ALA A 6 -18.15 -11.10 -7.51
CA ALA A 6 -18.49 -11.53 -6.16
C ALA A 6 -19.29 -10.49 -5.33
N ARG A 7 -19.53 -9.28 -5.86
CA ARG A 7 -20.29 -8.22 -5.16
C ARG A 7 -21.78 -8.15 -5.52
N GLY A 8 -22.25 -8.97 -6.46
CA GLY A 8 -23.68 -9.32 -6.59
C GLY A 8 -24.69 -8.19 -6.81
N GLN A 9 -24.30 -6.97 -7.20
CA GLN A 9 -25.23 -5.84 -7.35
C GLN A 9 -24.98 -4.87 -8.52
N ASP A 10 -23.94 -5.03 -9.34
CA ASP A 10 -23.65 -4.05 -10.39
C ASP A 10 -24.01 -4.57 -11.78
N ASP A 11 -24.88 -3.84 -12.48
CA ASP A 11 -25.19 -4.02 -13.90
C ASP A 11 -23.89 -4.11 -14.72
N ASN A 12 -23.80 -5.06 -15.66
CA ASN A 12 -22.57 -5.35 -16.43
C ASN A 12 -21.89 -4.10 -17.03
N ALA A 13 -22.66 -3.07 -17.39
CA ALA A 13 -22.14 -1.80 -17.90
C ALA A 13 -21.29 -1.00 -16.87
N ILE A 14 -21.63 -1.09 -15.58
CA ILE A 14 -20.87 -0.45 -14.49
C ILE A 14 -19.57 -1.21 -14.24
N ILE A 15 -19.58 -2.55 -14.35
CA ILE A 15 -18.39 -3.39 -14.23
C ILE A 15 -17.40 -3.06 -15.34
N ASP A 16 -17.86 -2.92 -16.58
CA ASP A 16 -17.01 -2.59 -17.72
C ASP A 16 -16.38 -1.19 -17.61
N ALA A 17 -17.17 -0.19 -17.19
CA ALA A 17 -16.66 1.16 -16.94
C ALA A 17 -15.60 1.19 -15.83
N ARG A 18 -15.84 0.49 -14.71
CA ARG A 18 -14.86 0.38 -13.62
C ARG A 18 -13.63 -0.44 -13.98
N MET A 19 -13.78 -1.43 -14.85
CA MET A 19 -12.65 -2.19 -15.38
C MET A 19 -11.77 -1.34 -16.28
N ALA A 20 -12.35 -0.47 -17.11
CA ALA A 20 -11.59 0.46 -17.95
C ALA A 20 -10.81 1.47 -17.09
N GLU A 21 -11.46 2.06 -16.08
CA GLU A 21 -10.83 2.98 -15.12
C GLU A 21 -9.69 2.30 -14.35
N ALA A 22 -9.90 1.06 -13.88
CA ALA A 22 -8.86 0.29 -13.21
C ALA A 22 -7.67 -0.04 -14.12
N VAL A 23 -7.87 -0.25 -15.43
CA VAL A 23 -6.78 -0.51 -16.39
C VAL A 23 -5.97 0.76 -16.66
N GLU A 24 -6.62 1.92 -16.76
CA GLU A 24 -5.96 3.21 -16.91
C GLU A 24 -5.12 3.51 -15.65
N GLU A 25 -5.67 3.34 -14.46
CA GLU A 25 -4.97 3.55 -13.19
C GLU A 25 -3.81 2.55 -13.00
N MET A 26 -4.00 1.28 -13.40
CA MET A 26 -2.94 0.27 -13.41
C MET A 26 -1.83 0.57 -14.41
N SER A 27 -2.04 1.39 -15.44
CA SER A 27 -0.99 1.73 -16.41
C SER A 27 0.09 2.65 -15.81
N HIS A 28 -0.25 3.39 -14.75
CA HIS A 28 0.65 4.28 -14.01
C HIS A 28 1.37 3.60 -12.83
N TYR A 29 1.31 2.26 -12.74
CA TYR A 29 1.92 1.51 -11.61
C TYR A 29 3.42 1.78 -11.41
N VAL A 30 4.12 2.19 -12.48
CA VAL A 30 5.56 2.49 -12.47
C VAL A 30 5.92 3.77 -11.71
N GLU A 31 4.94 4.63 -11.40
CA GLU A 31 5.17 5.88 -10.67
C GLU A 31 5.21 5.69 -9.15
N GLY A 32 4.71 4.56 -8.64
CA GLY A 32 4.70 4.27 -7.22
C GLY A 32 6.07 3.81 -6.70
N ASP A 33 6.41 4.24 -5.48
CA ASP A 33 7.63 3.76 -4.79
C ASP A 33 7.57 2.27 -4.43
N TYR A 34 6.36 1.71 -4.29
CA TYR A 34 6.10 0.32 -3.92
C TYR A 34 4.88 -0.23 -4.68
N LEU A 35 4.95 -1.50 -5.10
CA LEU A 35 3.85 -2.23 -5.73
C LEU A 35 3.44 -3.42 -4.85
N VAL A 36 2.18 -3.44 -4.41
CA VAL A 36 1.62 -4.52 -3.57
C VAL A 36 0.52 -5.23 -4.34
N VAL A 37 0.60 -6.55 -4.44
CA VAL A 37 -0.35 -7.37 -5.19
C VAL A 37 -1.35 -8.03 -4.25
N ASN A 38 -2.61 -7.58 -4.28
CA ASN A 38 -3.68 -8.12 -3.44
C ASN A 38 -4.30 -9.40 -4.03
N GLN A 39 -3.55 -10.50 -4.05
CA GLN A 39 -4.04 -11.84 -4.37
C GLN A 39 -4.57 -12.57 -3.13
N ASP A 40 -3.85 -12.46 -2.02
CA ASP A 40 -4.24 -12.92 -0.70
C ASP A 40 -4.29 -11.69 0.24
N PHE A 41 -5.37 -11.57 1.01
CA PHE A 41 -5.60 -10.38 1.83
C PHE A 41 -4.60 -10.28 2.99
N ASP A 42 -4.34 -11.39 3.67
CA ASP A 42 -3.46 -11.41 4.85
C ASP A 42 -2.02 -11.12 4.44
N VAL A 43 -1.58 -11.66 3.29
CA VAL A 43 -0.28 -11.35 2.69
C VAL A 43 -0.18 -9.88 2.31
N ALA A 44 -1.14 -9.34 1.55
CA ALA A 44 -1.10 -7.95 1.11
C ALA A 44 -1.16 -6.96 2.29
N LEU A 45 -1.91 -7.30 3.35
CA LEU A 45 -1.96 -6.52 4.58
C LEU A 45 -0.60 -6.50 5.28
N ALA A 46 0.07 -7.66 5.39
CA ALA A 46 1.40 -7.75 5.99
C ALA A 46 2.44 -6.95 5.18
N GLU A 47 2.41 -7.05 3.85
CA GLU A 47 3.28 -6.27 2.96
C GLU A 47 3.06 -4.77 3.12
N LEU A 48 1.80 -4.33 3.17
CA LEU A 48 1.47 -2.91 3.39
C LEU A 48 1.95 -2.42 4.75
N GLN A 49 1.74 -3.19 5.82
CA GLN A 49 2.24 -2.87 7.17
C GLN A 49 3.77 -2.79 7.21
N ALA A 50 4.46 -3.66 6.47
CA ALA A 50 5.91 -3.64 6.39
C ALA A 50 6.43 -2.36 5.73
N ILE A 51 5.78 -1.86 4.68
CA ILE A 51 6.13 -0.58 4.03
C ILE A 51 6.05 0.57 5.03
N PHE A 52 4.94 0.70 5.76
CA PHE A 52 4.79 1.75 6.78
C PHE A 52 5.81 1.61 7.91
N THR A 53 6.05 0.39 8.37
CA THR A 53 7.05 0.12 9.42
C THR A 53 8.44 0.53 8.97
N CYS A 54 8.85 0.15 7.75
CA CYS A 54 10.13 0.51 7.18
C CYS A 54 10.32 2.03 7.07
N GLN A 55 9.30 2.76 6.59
CA GLN A 55 9.34 4.22 6.53
C GLN A 55 9.47 4.86 7.92
N ARG A 56 8.81 4.31 8.94
CA ARG A 56 8.93 4.79 10.33
C ARG A 56 10.30 4.51 10.94
N LEU A 57 10.94 3.42 10.56
CA LEU A 57 12.26 3.02 11.05
C LEU A 57 13.42 3.72 10.35
N ARG A 58 13.18 4.61 9.37
CA ARG A 58 14.24 5.39 8.73
C ARG A 58 15.04 6.17 9.77
N THR A 59 16.37 6.09 9.70
CA THR A 59 17.29 6.74 10.65
C THR A 59 17.02 8.23 10.80
N SER A 60 16.73 8.96 9.72
CA SER A 60 16.42 10.39 9.77
C SER A 60 15.20 10.70 10.64
N ARG A 61 14.16 9.87 10.55
CA ARG A 61 12.97 10.00 11.40
C ARG A 61 13.30 9.59 12.84
N GLN A 62 13.93 8.44 13.03
CA GLN A 62 14.25 7.91 14.36
C GLN A 62 15.21 8.80 15.14
N GLN A 63 16.18 9.45 14.49
CA GLN A 63 17.05 10.46 15.11
C GLN A 63 16.26 11.63 15.67
N THR A 64 15.19 12.04 14.98
CA THR A 64 14.31 13.11 15.43
C THR A 64 13.44 12.66 16.60
N GLU A 65 12.79 11.50 16.47
CA GLU A 65 11.86 10.98 17.50
C GLU A 65 12.58 10.54 18.79
N LEU A 66 13.78 9.97 18.67
CA LEU A 66 14.55 9.44 19.79
C LEU A 66 15.67 10.40 20.23
N ALA A 67 15.60 11.68 19.85
CA ALA A 67 16.69 12.64 20.06
C ALA A 67 17.20 12.69 21.51
N GLN A 68 16.28 12.76 22.49
CA GLN A 68 16.65 12.80 23.91
C GLN A 68 17.31 11.50 24.37
N LEU A 69 16.71 10.35 24.03
CA LEU A 69 17.25 9.04 24.37
C LEU A 69 18.66 8.84 23.78
N LEU A 70 18.89 9.30 22.55
CA LEU A 70 20.19 9.22 21.91
C LEU A 70 21.22 10.14 22.57
N GLN A 71 20.82 11.35 23.01
CA GLN A 71 21.71 12.24 23.77
C GLN A 71 22.13 11.61 25.09
N ASP A 72 21.19 11.05 25.84
CA ASP A 72 21.44 10.42 27.14
C ASP A 72 22.36 9.19 27.03
N LEU A 73 22.29 8.44 25.93
CA LEU A 73 23.14 7.26 25.70
C LEU A 73 24.54 7.60 25.19
N LEU A 74 24.74 8.80 24.65
CA LEU A 74 26.00 9.25 24.02
C LEU A 74 26.80 10.24 24.88
N SER A 75 26.25 10.67 26.02
CA SER A 75 26.93 11.50 27.03
C SER A 75 27.80 10.67 27.96
#